data_AF-A0A2N2Z200-F1
#
_entry.id   AF-A0A2N2Z200-F1
#
_cell.length_a   1.000
_cell.length_b   1.000
_cell.length_c   1.000
_cell.angle_alpha   90.00
_cell.angle_beta   90.00
_cell.angle_gamma   90.00
#
_symmetry.space_group_name_H-M   'P 1'
#
loop_
_entity.id
_entity.type
_entity.pdbx_description
1 polymer ?
#
loop_
_entity_poly.entity_id
_entity_poly.type
_entity_poly.pdbx_seq_one_letter_code
_entity_poly.pdbx_strand_id
1 'polypeptide(L)'
;MTLNDKVKALHSLGDIILRETKSPQSKLFWEVLNSANIYNPWFTPEFCNYSITSIASQWLNSSALNQWINQYPQSHFSPNVSNRVGVVMAGNVPFVGFHDML
;
A
#
# COMPACT_ATOMS: atom_id res chain seq x y z
N MET A 1 -13.80 -9.22 10.23
CA MET A 1 -12.79 -8.17 10.44
C MET A 1 -13.52 -6.85 10.58
N THR A 2 -13.35 -6.15 11.69
CA THR A 2 -13.99 -4.83 11.94
C THR A 2 -13.27 -3.72 11.19
N LEU A 3 -13.87 -2.54 11.04
CA LEU A 3 -13.21 -1.36 10.44
C LEU A 3 -11.90 -1.01 11.16
N ASN A 4 -11.90 -1.05 12.49
CA ASN A 4 -10.71 -0.79 13.30
C ASN A 4 -9.60 -1.81 13.05
N ASP A 5 -9.96 -3.09 12.85
CA ASP A 5 -8.98 -4.12 12.49
C ASP A 5 -8.36 -3.83 11.11
N LYS A 6 -9.15 -3.34 10.14
CA LYS A 6 -8.65 -2.94 8.82
C LYS A 6 -7.64 -1.79 8.93
N VAL A 7 -7.98 -0.75 9.71
CA VAL A 7 -7.11 0.41 9.94
C VAL A 7 -5.80 -0.03 10.59
N LYS A 8 -5.85 -0.90 11.61
CA LYS A 8 -4.65 -1.44 12.26
C LYS A 8 -3.79 -2.28 11.31
N ALA A 9 -4.43 -3.08 10.45
CA ALA A 9 -3.72 -3.89 9.47
C ALA A 9 -2.99 -3.01 8.44
N LEU A 10 -3.66 -1.98 7.90
CA LEU A 10 -3.06 -1.03 6.97
C LEU A 10 -1.96 -0.20 7.63
N HIS A 11 -2.14 0.22 8.89
CA HIS A 11 -1.10 0.88 9.67
C HIS A 11 0.15 0.01 9.84
N SER A 12 -0.05 -1.24 10.25
CA SER A 12 1.03 -2.21 10.41
C SER A 12 1.78 -2.46 9.10
N LEU A 13 1.06 -2.48 7.96
CA LEU A 13 1.67 -2.56 6.64
C LEU A 13 2.57 -1.35 6.36
N GLY A 14 2.09 -0.14 6.69
CA GLY A 14 2.89 1.09 6.60
C GLY A 14 4.18 1.01 7.41
N ASP A 15 4.11 0.58 8.68
CA ASP A 15 5.27 0.40 9.55
C ASP A 15 6.28 -0.62 8.99
N ILE A 16 5.79 -1.75 8.47
CA ILE A 16 6.63 -2.77 7.83
C ILE A 16 7.35 -2.18 6.62
N ILE A 17 6.62 -1.53 5.71
CA ILE A 17 7.22 -0.92 4.51
C ILE A 17 8.31 0.07 4.91
N LEU A 18 8.03 0.98 5.84
CA LEU A 18 9.00 2.00 6.27
C LEU A 18 10.24 1.39 6.95
N ARG A 19 10.08 0.25 7.63
CA ARG A 19 11.21 -0.49 8.21
C ARG A 19 12.06 -1.14 7.13
N GLU A 20 11.44 -1.82 6.16
CA GLU A 20 12.16 -2.50 5.08
C GLU A 20 12.87 -1.52 4.14
N THR A 21 12.23 -0.39 3.80
CA THR A 21 12.80 0.61 2.87
C THR A 21 13.98 1.38 3.46
N LYS A 22 14.04 1.54 4.79
CA LYS A 22 15.13 2.23 5.50
C LYS A 22 16.30 1.33 5.87
N SER A 23 16.11 0.00 5.85
CA SER A 23 17.13 -0.94 6.32
C SER A 23 18.12 -1.27 5.19
N PRO A 24 19.41 -0.91 5.32
CA PRO A 24 20.44 -1.32 4.37
C PRO A 24 20.62 -2.84 4.32
N GLN A 25 20.13 -3.58 5.33
CA GLN A 25 20.19 -5.03 5.39
C GLN A 25 18.95 -5.73 4.80
N SER A 26 17.94 -5.00 4.30
CA SER A 26 16.77 -5.63 3.68
C SER A 26 17.10 -6.10 2.25
N LYS A 27 17.96 -7.13 2.17
CA LYS A 27 18.46 -7.71 0.93
C LYS A 27 17.31 -8.16 0.03
N LEU A 28 16.29 -8.80 0.61
CA LEU A 28 15.13 -9.28 -0.13
C LEU A 28 14.33 -8.15 -0.78
N PHE A 29 14.13 -7.03 -0.08
CA PHE A 29 13.38 -5.89 -0.62
C PHE A 29 14.05 -5.36 -1.90
N TRP A 30 15.36 -5.09 -1.83
CA TRP A 30 16.11 -4.59 -2.98
C TRP A 30 16.22 -5.63 -4.11
N GLU A 31 16.35 -6.92 -3.80
CA GLU A 31 16.34 -7.99 -4.81
C GLU A 31 15.02 -8.02 -5.58
N VAL A 32 13.89 -7.88 -4.89
CA VAL A 32 12.57 -7.83 -5.53
C VAL A 32 12.42 -6.61 -6.43
N LEU A 33 12.87 -5.43 -5.98
CA LEU A 33 12.80 -4.23 -6.82
C LEU A 33 13.69 -4.33 -8.07
N ASN A 34 14.91 -4.86 -7.93
CA ASN A 34 15.80 -5.10 -9.06
C ASN A 34 15.19 -6.11 -10.05
N SER A 35 14.57 -7.17 -9.54
CA SER A 35 13.85 -8.15 -10.35
C SER A 35 12.67 -7.51 -11.10
N ALA A 36 11.88 -6.66 -10.44
CA ALA A 36 10.78 -5.94 -11.06
C ALA A 36 11.24 -5.07 -12.26
N ASN A 37 12.38 -4.41 -12.13
CA ASN A 37 12.98 -3.61 -13.20
C ASN A 37 13.37 -4.45 -14.43
N ILE A 38 13.83 -5.70 -14.23
CA ILE A 38 14.17 -6.62 -15.32
C ILE A 38 12.92 -6.95 -16.17
N TYR A 39 11.77 -7.17 -15.52
CA TYR A 39 10.53 -7.48 -16.22
C TYR A 39 9.78 -6.23 -16.72
N ASN A 40 9.99 -5.09 -16.08
CA ASN A 40 9.35 -3.83 -16.44
C ASN A 40 10.33 -2.66 -16.23
N PRO A 41 10.97 -2.14 -17.30
CA PRO A 41 11.94 -1.05 -17.20
C PRO A 41 11.41 0.27 -16.61
N TRP A 42 10.08 0.44 -16.52
CA TRP A 42 9.48 1.58 -15.82
C TRP A 42 9.60 1.47 -14.30
N PHE A 43 9.92 0.28 -13.77
CA PHE A 43 9.95 -0.04 -12.35
C PHE A 43 11.40 -0.02 -11.81
N THR A 44 12.11 1.08 -12.08
CA THR A 44 13.46 1.29 -11.52
C THR A 44 13.42 1.18 -9.99
N PRO A 45 14.41 0.56 -9.32
CA PRO A 45 14.41 0.40 -7.87
C PRO A 45 14.21 1.71 -7.10
N GLU A 46 14.75 2.81 -7.61
CA GLU A 46 14.65 4.15 -7.02
C GLU A 46 13.20 4.63 -7.00
N PHE A 47 12.51 4.59 -8.14
CA PHE A 47 11.09 4.96 -8.21
C PHE A 47 10.18 4.00 -7.46
N CYS A 48 10.46 2.70 -7.48
CA CYS A 48 9.72 1.73 -6.69
C CYS A 48 9.84 2.03 -5.19
N ASN A 49 11.06 2.24 -4.69
CA ASN A 49 11.31 2.58 -3.30
C ASN A 49 10.67 3.92 -2.91
N TYR A 50 10.77 4.93 -3.78
CA TYR A 50 10.13 6.23 -3.57
C TYR A 50 8.61 6.11 -3.48
N SER A 51 7.96 5.42 -4.43
CA SER A 51 6.51 5.24 -4.47
C SER A 51 6.00 4.51 -3.24
N ILE A 52 6.59 3.35 -2.90
CA ILE A 52 6.10 2.54 -1.78
C ILE A 52 6.35 3.21 -0.42
N THR A 53 7.48 3.90 -0.26
CA THR A 53 7.76 4.72 0.94
C THR A 53 6.79 5.89 1.06
N SER A 54 6.43 6.52 -0.06
CA SER A 54 5.46 7.62 -0.08
C SER A 54 4.06 7.13 0.30
N ILE A 55 3.61 6.00 -0.24
CA ILE A 55 2.34 5.36 0.15
C ILE A 55 2.34 5.09 1.65
N ALA A 56 3.38 4.45 2.18
CA ALA A 56 3.45 4.07 3.58
C ALA A 56 3.46 5.28 4.53
N SER A 57 4.29 6.29 4.24
CA SER A 57 4.42 7.48 5.10
C SER A 57 3.20 8.41 5.03
N GLN A 58 2.60 8.59 3.86
CA GLN A 58 1.54 9.57 3.67
C GLN A 58 0.14 9.00 3.86
N TRP A 59 -0.10 7.73 3.50
CA TRP A 59 -1.45 7.16 3.44
C TRP A 59 -1.69 6.03 4.43
N LEU A 60 -0.67 5.24 4.76
CA LEU A 60 -0.80 4.11 5.68
C LEU A 60 -0.52 4.48 7.14
N ASN A 61 -0.68 5.75 7.52
CA ASN A 61 -0.62 6.17 8.91
C ASN A 61 -2.04 6.34 9.48
N SER A 62 -2.19 6.20 10.80
CA SER A 62 -3.51 6.19 11.46
C SER A 62 -4.26 7.50 11.27
N SER A 63 -3.54 8.63 11.18
CA SER A 63 -4.16 9.95 10.98
C SER A 63 -4.81 10.04 9.60
N ALA A 64 -4.06 9.73 8.54
CA ALA A 64 -4.54 9.77 7.16
C ALA A 64 -5.69 8.79 6.91
N LEU A 65 -5.57 7.55 7.40
CA LEU A 65 -6.62 6.53 7.26
C LEU A 65 -7.93 6.97 7.94
N ASN A 66 -7.86 7.45 9.18
CA ASN A 66 -9.06 7.89 9.89
C ASN A 66 -9.66 9.16 9.25
N GLN A 67 -8.82 10.11 8.81
CA GLN A 67 -9.29 11.29 8.10
C GLN A 67 -10.03 10.93 6.81
N TRP A 68 -9.52 9.98 6.04
CA TRP A 68 -10.15 9.51 4.81
C TRP A 68 -11.46 8.78 5.06
N ILE A 69 -11.47 7.81 5.97
CA ILE A 69 -12.65 6.98 6.30
C ILE A 69 -13.79 7.82 6.89
N ASN A 70 -13.48 8.85 7.68
CA ASN A 70 -14.48 9.73 8.31
C ASN A 70 -15.28 10.58 7.31
N GLN A 71 -14.89 10.60 6.03
CA GLN A 71 -15.65 11.28 4.97
C GLN A 71 -16.85 10.46 4.47
N TYR A 72 -16.95 9.19 4.86
CA TYR A 72 -18.00 8.28 4.40
C TYR A 72 -18.99 7.92 5.53
N PRO A 73 -20.26 7.62 5.19
CA PRO A 73 -21.23 7.14 6.16
C PRO A 73 -20.79 5.84 6.84
N GLN A 74 -20.95 5.76 8.16
CA GLN A 74 -20.55 4.58 8.94
C GLN A 74 -21.25 3.28 8.51
N SER A 75 -22.45 3.38 7.94
CA SER A 75 -23.19 2.25 7.37
C SER A 75 -22.45 1.55 6.23
N HIS A 76 -21.53 2.23 5.52
CA HIS A 76 -20.76 1.64 4.43
C HIS A 76 -19.72 0.62 4.91
N PHE A 77 -19.30 0.69 6.17
CA PHE A 77 -18.26 -0.19 6.73
C PHE A 77 -18.81 -1.49 7.36
N SER A 78 -20.14 -1.66 7.35
CA SER A 78 -20.84 -2.85 7.84
C SER A 78 -21.79 -3.42 6.78
N PRO A 79 -21.27 -3.87 5.61
CA PRO A 79 -22.12 -4.41 4.56
C PRO A 79 -22.72 -5.76 4.98
N ASN A 80 -23.97 -6.01 4.58
CA ASN A 80 -24.65 -7.28 4.84
C ASN A 80 -24.01 -8.47 4.09
N VAL A 81 -23.27 -8.20 3.01
CA VAL A 81 -22.62 -9.22 2.16
C VAL A 81 -21.16 -8.83 1.93
N SER A 82 -20.28 -9.81 2.07
CA SER A 82 -18.87 -9.67 1.69
C SER A 82 -18.69 -10.03 0.22
N ASN A 83 -18.29 -9.05 -0.59
CA ASN A 83 -18.04 -9.26 -2.01
C ASN A 83 -16.57 -9.57 -2.28
N ARG A 84 -16.32 -10.43 -3.26
CA ARG A 84 -14.99 -10.62 -3.83
C ARG A 84 -14.76 -9.56 -4.90
N VAL A 85 -13.76 -8.72 -4.70
CA VAL A 85 -13.40 -7.64 -5.63
C VAL A 85 -12.11 -8.03 -6.35
N GLY A 86 -12.11 -7.96 -7.67
CA GLY A 86 -10.91 -8.07 -8.49
C GLY A 86 -10.39 -6.70 -8.84
N VAL A 87 -9.09 -6.47 -8.68
CA VAL A 87 -8.41 -5.21 -9.02
C VAL A 87 -7.36 -5.49 -10.08
N VAL A 88 -7.44 -4.77 -11.20
CA VAL A 88 -6.45 -4.85 -12.30
C VAL A 88 -5.68 -3.54 -12.30
N MET A 89 -4.41 -3.60 -11.92
CA MET A 89 -3.57 -2.40 -11.75
C MET A 89 -2.84 -2.04 -13.04
N ALA A 90 -2.69 -0.74 -13.31
CA ALA A 90 -1.89 -0.27 -14.43
C ALA A 90 -0.39 -0.58 -14.24
N GLY A 91 0.30 -0.93 -15.33
CA GLY A 91 1.70 -1.37 -15.31
C GLY A 91 2.73 -0.31 -15.71
N ASN A 92 2.31 0.94 -15.91
CA ASN A 92 3.18 2.03 -16.38
C ASN A 92 3.84 2.84 -15.26
N VAL A 93 3.33 2.77 -14.02
CA VAL A 93 3.86 3.50 -12.86
C VAL A 93 3.93 2.56 -11.66
N PRO A 94 5.08 2.49 -10.94
CA PRO A 94 5.23 1.62 -9.78
C PRO A 94 4.16 1.87 -8.72
N PHE A 95 3.48 0.79 -8.31
CA PHE A 95 2.45 0.79 -7.27
C PHE A 95 1.27 1.74 -7.51
N VAL A 96 1.07 2.24 -8.73
CA VAL A 96 0.00 3.22 -8.99
C VAL A 96 -1.36 2.66 -8.61
N GLY A 97 -1.71 1.42 -8.99
CA GLY A 97 -3.00 0.82 -8.65
C GLY A 97 -3.24 0.55 -7.16
N PHE A 98 -2.31 0.90 -6.26
CA PHE A 98 -2.56 0.87 -4.83
C PHE A 98 -3.73 1.78 -4.43
N HIS A 99 -3.92 2.91 -5.11
CA HIS A 99 -5.06 3.81 -4.82
C HIS A 99 -6.42 3.21 -5.19
N ASP A 100 -6.48 2.26 -6.12
CA ASP A 100 -7.71 1.53 -6.44
C ASP A 100 -7.99 0.40 -5.44
N MET A 101 -6.94 -0.11 -4.79
CA MET A 101 -7.02 -1.21 -3.84
C MET A 101 -7.32 -0.74 -2.42
N LEU A 102 -6.76 0.41 -2.02
CA LEU A 102 -6.92 1.00 -0.68
C LEU A 102 -8.36 1.43 -0.43
#